data_AF-H0TVZ7-F1
#
_entry.id   AF-H0TVZ7-F1
#
_cell.length_a   1.000
_cell.length_b   1.000
_cell.length_c   1.000
_cell.angle_alpha   90.00
_cell.angle_beta   90.00
_cell.angle_gamma   90.00
#
_symmetry.space_group_name_H-M   'P 1'
#
loop_
_entity.id
_entity.type
_entity.pdbx_description
1 polymer ?
#
loop_
_entity_poly.entity_id
_entity_poly.type
_entity_poly.pdbx_seq_one_letter_code
_entity_poly.pdbx_strand_id
1 'polypeptide(L)'
;MSRLVYVLNGPNLNLLGKRQPHIYGHETLTDVERDCHALAKELGLDFHSGALGTVNVSDTIQSPWSWEFTAGENPAYSHTPETCYQIGGTRASLAIPQLDLWRHPSKASWWAPIKRERLSYEREDPLGLQIVNFCGVIRSTAAPVVSGHEGLKTLRVIDAVERAAETGDLVSVSGGMLGMSP
;
A
#
# COMPACT_ATOMS: atom_id res chain seq x y z
N MET A 1 22.92 9.80 4.77
CA MET A 1 22.14 10.57 5.76
C MET A 1 21.13 9.63 6.40
N SER A 2 21.09 9.52 7.73
CA SER A 2 20.10 8.67 8.41
C SER A 2 18.70 9.23 8.16
N ARG A 3 17.79 8.35 7.73
CA ARG A 3 16.38 8.69 7.49
C ARG A 3 15.57 8.32 8.73
N LEU A 4 14.79 9.29 9.20
CA LEU A 4 13.98 9.19 10.40
C LEU A 4 12.62 8.59 10.04
N VAL A 5 12.28 7.46 10.67
CA VAL A 5 10.97 6.80 10.59
C VAL A 5 10.30 6.97 11.96
N TYR A 6 9.07 7.46 11.98
CA TYR A 6 8.31 7.66 13.22
C TYR A 6 7.39 6.46 13.45
N VAL A 7 7.53 5.82 14.61
CA VAL A 7 6.63 4.77 15.10
C VAL A 7 5.67 5.41 16.09
N LEU A 8 4.39 5.44 15.75
CA LEU A 8 3.35 6.06 16.57
C LEU A 8 2.51 4.99 17.25
N ASN A 9 2.54 4.98 18.59
CA ASN A 9 1.79 4.03 19.40
C ASN A 9 0.44 4.64 19.82
N GLY A 10 -0.65 3.89 19.59
CA GLY A 10 -2.01 4.29 19.97
C GLY A 10 -2.25 4.36 21.49
N PRO A 11 -3.46 4.76 21.92
CA PRO A 11 -3.80 4.94 23.33
C PRO A 11 -3.74 3.61 24.11
N ASN A 12 -3.28 3.69 25.36
CA ASN A 12 -3.15 2.58 26.32
C ASN A 12 -2.01 1.57 26.06
N LEU A 13 -1.22 1.71 24.98
CA LEU A 13 -0.03 0.88 24.73
C LEU A 13 1.08 1.06 25.78
N ASN A 14 1.02 2.13 26.58
CA ASN A 14 1.86 2.30 27.78
C ASN A 14 1.60 1.22 28.86
N LEU A 15 0.52 0.43 28.72
CA LEU A 15 0.14 -0.68 29.61
C LEU A 15 0.47 -2.07 29.02
N LEU A 16 1.11 -2.15 27.85
CA LEU A 16 1.54 -3.42 27.25
C LEU A 16 2.49 -4.16 28.22
N GLY A 17 2.32 -5.48 28.34
CA GLY A 17 3.01 -6.32 29.32
C GLY A 17 2.54 -6.15 30.78
N LYS A 18 1.62 -5.21 31.06
CA LYS A 18 1.11 -4.90 32.41
C LYS A 18 -0.37 -5.21 32.59
N ARG A 19 -1.20 -4.92 31.58
CA ARG A 19 -2.65 -5.19 31.60
C ARG A 19 -2.96 -6.45 30.80
N GLN A 20 -3.70 -7.38 31.40
CA GLN A 20 -4.16 -8.63 30.74
C GLN A 20 -3.05 -9.35 29.93
N PRO A 21 -1.87 -9.65 30.52
CA PRO A 21 -0.74 -10.20 29.78
C PRO A 21 -0.97 -11.60 29.20
N HIS A 22 -1.94 -12.35 29.73
CA HIS A 22 -2.40 -13.61 29.14
C HIS A 22 -3.14 -13.44 27.80
N ILE A 23 -3.48 -12.19 27.43
CA ILE A 23 -4.13 -11.83 26.16
C ILE A 23 -3.14 -11.09 25.24
N TYR A 24 -2.41 -10.11 25.77
CA TYR A 24 -1.58 -9.18 24.97
C TYR A 24 -0.08 -9.48 25.01
N GLY A 25 0.32 -10.59 25.62
CA GLY A 25 1.71 -10.93 25.81
C GLY A 25 2.32 -10.25 27.04
N HIS A 26 3.53 -10.69 27.35
CA HIS A 26 4.33 -10.14 28.44
C HIS A 26 5.34 -9.09 27.96
N GLU A 27 5.53 -8.94 26.63
CA GLU A 27 6.36 -7.88 26.08
C GLU A 27 5.83 -6.50 26.45
N THR A 28 6.76 -5.58 26.70
CA THR A 28 6.44 -4.19 27.03
C THR A 28 6.58 -3.30 25.80
N LEU A 29 6.07 -2.06 25.88
CA LEU A 29 6.28 -1.08 24.81
C LEU A 29 7.77 -0.80 24.54
N THR A 30 8.63 -0.96 25.55
CA THR A 30 10.09 -0.84 25.43
C THR A 30 10.69 -1.99 24.62
N ASP A 31 10.12 -3.20 24.72
CA ASP A 31 10.55 -4.34 23.91
C ASP A 31 10.18 -4.13 22.44
N VAL A 32 8.96 -3.65 22.18
CA VAL A 32 8.50 -3.29 20.83
C VAL A 32 9.37 -2.20 20.21
N GLU A 33 9.73 -1.15 20.97
CA GLU A 33 10.62 -0.09 20.50
C GLU A 33 12.00 -0.63 20.10
N ARG A 34 12.58 -1.52 20.91
CA ARG A 34 13.86 -2.19 20.62
C ARG A 34 13.79 -2.99 19.32
N ASP A 35 12.71 -3.73 19.12
CA ASP A 35 12.56 -4.62 17.97
C ASP A 35 12.28 -3.80 16.69
N CYS A 36 11.51 -2.70 16.78
CA CYS A 36 11.39 -1.72 15.71
C CYS A 36 12.73 -1.10 15.33
N HIS A 37 13.61 -0.80 16.30
CA HIS A 37 14.95 -0.31 16.01
C HIS A 37 15.84 -1.35 15.30
N ALA A 38 15.71 -2.64 15.67
CA ALA A 38 16.43 -3.72 15.00
C ALA A 38 15.92 -3.91 13.55
N LEU A 39 14.61 -3.92 13.36
CA LEU A 39 13.99 -4.12 12.05
C LEU A 39 14.19 -2.92 11.11
N ALA A 40 14.10 -1.68 11.61
CA ALA A 40 14.37 -0.49 10.82
C ALA A 40 15.82 -0.45 10.30
N LYS A 41 16.74 -1.11 11.00
CA LYS A 41 18.13 -1.26 10.56
C LYS A 41 18.25 -2.28 9.42
N GLU A 42 17.33 -3.22 9.31
CA GLU A 42 17.30 -4.26 8.28
C GLU A 42 16.50 -3.86 7.03
N LEU A 43 15.43 -3.07 7.17
CA LEU A 43 14.39 -2.96 6.15
C LEU A 43 14.57 -1.93 5.03
N GLY A 44 15.60 -1.08 4.97
CA GLY A 44 15.73 0.04 4.01
C GLY A 44 14.96 -0.08 2.67
N LEU A 45 13.67 0.34 2.64
CA LEU A 45 12.77 0.05 1.52
C LEU A 45 12.90 1.10 0.41
N ASP A 46 13.77 0.81 -0.55
CA ASP A 46 13.78 1.47 -1.85
C ASP A 46 13.07 0.59 -2.88
N PHE A 47 12.02 1.12 -3.52
CA PHE A 47 11.43 0.45 -4.66
C PHE A 47 12.48 0.39 -5.79
N HIS A 48 12.48 -0.66 -6.61
CA HIS A 48 13.39 -0.78 -7.76
C HIS A 48 13.35 0.45 -8.69
N SER A 49 12.22 1.17 -8.71
CA SER A 49 12.02 2.42 -9.45
C SER A 49 12.65 3.68 -8.81
N GLY A 50 13.26 3.56 -7.62
CA GLY A 50 13.77 4.68 -6.83
C GLY A 50 12.70 5.46 -6.06
N ALA A 51 11.45 4.96 -6.02
CA ALA A 51 10.42 5.54 -5.17
C ALA A 51 10.70 5.25 -3.69
N LEU A 52 10.28 6.16 -2.82
CA LEU A 52 10.31 6.02 -1.37
C LEU A 52 8.86 5.97 -0.86
N GLY A 53 8.56 5.01 0.00
CA GLY A 53 7.23 4.86 0.60
C GLY A 53 7.28 4.82 2.12
N THR A 54 6.17 5.23 2.74
CA THR A 54 5.89 5.02 4.16
C THR A 54 4.57 4.26 4.25
N VAL A 55 4.54 3.19 5.05
CA VAL A 55 3.32 2.40 5.28
C VAL A 55 2.98 2.45 6.76
N ASN A 56 1.69 2.64 7.06
CA ASN A 56 1.15 2.53 8.41
C ASN A 56 0.19 1.34 8.45
N VAL A 57 0.40 0.41 9.38
CA VAL A 57 -0.44 -0.78 9.55
C VAL A 57 -0.85 -0.87 11.01
N SER A 58 -2.15 -1.04 11.26
CA SER A 58 -2.71 -1.30 12.58
C SER A 58 -4.02 -2.05 12.43
N ASP A 59 -4.22 -3.04 13.28
CA ASP A 59 -5.40 -3.91 13.38
C ASP A 59 -6.45 -3.40 14.39
N THR A 60 -6.09 -2.38 15.15
CA THR A 60 -6.79 -1.97 16.39
C THR A 60 -7.17 -0.49 16.39
N ILE A 61 -6.61 0.31 15.47
CA ILE A 61 -7.00 1.70 15.32
C ILE A 61 -8.39 1.82 14.68
N GLN A 62 -9.25 2.64 15.27
CA GLN A 62 -10.43 3.14 14.56
C GLN A 62 -9.96 4.18 13.54
N SER A 63 -9.69 3.74 12.31
CA SER A 63 -9.22 4.61 11.24
C SER A 63 -10.23 4.70 10.12
N PRO A 64 -10.49 5.90 9.58
CA PRO A 64 -11.27 6.06 8.37
C PRO A 64 -10.42 5.87 7.09
N TRP A 65 -9.12 5.56 7.20
CA TRP A 65 -8.14 5.55 6.11
C TRP A 65 -7.80 4.13 5.60
N SER A 66 -8.67 3.14 5.81
CA SER A 66 -8.51 1.82 5.20
C SER A 66 -9.07 1.81 3.76
N TRP A 67 -8.65 0.82 2.96
CA TRP A 67 -9.21 0.65 1.63
C TRP A 67 -10.72 0.38 1.71
N GLU A 68 -11.13 -0.51 2.61
CA GLU A 68 -12.53 -0.95 2.76
C GLU A 68 -13.48 0.22 3.06
N PHE A 69 -13.08 1.15 3.94
CA PHE A 69 -13.90 2.30 4.29
C PHE A 69 -13.85 3.41 3.25
N THR A 70 -12.78 3.54 2.46
CA THR A 70 -12.63 4.67 1.54
C THR A 70 -13.03 4.35 0.10
N ALA A 71 -12.86 3.11 -0.37
CA ALA A 71 -13.19 2.71 -1.74
C ALA A 71 -14.69 2.43 -1.90
N GLY A 72 -15.33 1.96 -0.82
CA GLY A 72 -16.75 1.62 -0.77
C GLY A 72 -17.13 0.49 -1.73
N GLU A 73 -16.19 -0.39 -2.08
CA GLU A 73 -16.41 -1.54 -2.96
C GLU A 73 -17.34 -2.57 -2.31
N ASN A 74 -17.25 -2.73 -0.99
CA ASN A 74 -18.11 -3.63 -0.25
C ASN A 74 -19.17 -2.85 0.56
N PRO A 75 -20.48 -3.00 0.25
CA PRO A 75 -21.55 -2.27 0.91
C PRO A 75 -21.75 -2.68 2.39
N ALA A 76 -21.14 -3.77 2.85
CA ALA A 76 -21.19 -4.18 4.26
C ALA A 76 -20.40 -3.23 5.18
N TYR A 77 -19.46 -2.45 4.64
CA TYR A 77 -18.64 -1.51 5.39
C TYR A 77 -19.16 -0.07 5.24
N SER A 78 -19.08 0.71 6.31
CA SER A 78 -19.43 2.14 6.28
C SER A 78 -18.43 2.93 5.44
N HIS A 79 -18.92 3.68 4.46
CA HIS A 79 -18.06 4.49 3.58
C HIS A 79 -17.69 5.84 4.22
N THR A 80 -16.43 6.23 4.10
CA THR A 80 -15.89 7.54 4.51
C THR A 80 -15.36 8.31 3.29
N PRO A 81 -15.43 9.65 3.26
CA PRO A 81 -14.91 10.46 2.16
C PRO A 81 -13.38 10.64 2.21
N GLU A 82 -12.70 9.87 3.05
CA GLU A 82 -11.26 9.99 3.29
C GLU A 82 -10.44 9.27 2.21
N THR A 83 -9.12 9.40 2.31
CA THR A 83 -8.13 8.77 1.42
C THR A 83 -7.30 7.77 2.21
N CYS A 84 -6.98 6.62 1.61
CA CYS A 84 -6.12 5.61 2.22
C CYS A 84 -4.70 5.61 1.66
N TYR A 85 -4.49 6.01 0.40
CA TYR A 85 -3.15 6.10 -0.21
C TYR A 85 -2.87 7.47 -0.80
N GLN A 86 -1.63 7.92 -0.63
CA GLN A 86 -1.12 9.16 -1.23
C GLN A 86 0.14 8.84 -2.02
N ILE A 87 0.12 9.15 -3.31
CA ILE A 87 1.24 8.92 -4.22
C ILE A 87 1.75 10.29 -4.67
N GLY A 88 3.00 10.60 -4.33
CA GLY A 88 3.67 11.83 -4.76
C GLY A 88 4.62 11.56 -5.93
N GLY A 89 4.54 12.39 -6.96
CA GLY A 89 5.49 12.41 -8.06
C GLY A 89 6.08 13.81 -8.29
N THR A 90 7.03 13.92 -9.22
CA THR A 90 7.69 15.20 -9.53
C THR A 90 6.76 16.23 -10.18
N ARG A 91 5.63 15.80 -10.76
CA ARG A 91 4.68 16.67 -11.48
C ARG A 91 3.35 16.85 -10.77
N ALA A 92 2.95 15.88 -9.94
CA ALA A 92 1.65 15.85 -9.30
C ALA A 92 1.64 14.87 -8.12
N SER A 93 0.64 15.01 -7.26
CA SER A 93 0.30 14.03 -6.22
C SER A 93 -1.13 13.53 -6.43
N LEU A 94 -1.37 12.26 -6.16
CA LEU A 94 -2.68 11.60 -6.29
C LEU A 94 -3.09 10.97 -4.95
N ALA A 95 -4.32 11.24 -4.53
CA ALA A 95 -4.97 10.55 -3.42
C ALA A 95 -5.90 9.46 -3.97
N ILE A 96 -5.79 8.26 -3.42
CA ILE A 96 -6.60 7.09 -3.77
C ILE A 96 -7.39 6.66 -2.52
N PRO A 97 -8.69 6.34 -2.64
CA PRO A 97 -9.45 6.16 -3.88
C PRO A 97 -10.28 7.37 -4.31
N GLN A 98 -10.21 8.50 -3.59
CA GLN A 98 -11.00 9.71 -3.92
C GLN A 98 -10.61 10.35 -5.27
N LEU A 99 -9.48 9.95 -5.85
CA LEU A 99 -8.92 10.46 -7.10
C LEU A 99 -8.74 11.97 -7.10
N ASP A 100 -8.35 12.54 -5.95
CA ASP A 100 -7.93 13.93 -5.88
C ASP A 100 -6.50 14.04 -6.42
N LEU A 101 -6.34 14.85 -7.48
CA LEU A 101 -5.09 15.15 -8.14
C LEU A 101 -4.64 16.58 -7.78
N TRP A 102 -3.45 16.72 -7.23
CA TRP A 102 -2.82 18.00 -6.96
C TRP A 102 -1.67 18.25 -7.92
N ARG A 103 -1.71 19.39 -8.63
CA ARG A 103 -0.65 19.81 -9.56
C ARG A 103 -0.53 21.32 -9.65
N HIS A 104 0.62 21.82 -10.07
CA HIS A 104 0.75 23.21 -10.49
C HIS A 104 0.13 23.38 -11.89
N PRO A 105 -0.82 24.32 -12.10
CA PRO A 105 -1.41 24.57 -13.42
C PRO A 105 -0.41 25.11 -14.45
N SER A 106 0.66 25.76 -13.96
CA SER A 106 1.72 26.36 -14.76
C SER A 106 3.08 25.92 -14.22
N LYS A 107 4.13 26.72 -14.40
CA LYS A 107 5.49 26.39 -13.95
C LYS A 107 5.52 26.12 -12.45
N ALA A 108 6.04 24.94 -12.07
CA ALA A 108 6.23 24.57 -10.68
C ALA A 108 7.14 25.58 -9.97
N SER A 109 6.69 26.06 -8.81
CA SER A 109 7.40 27.02 -7.97
C SER A 109 6.85 26.92 -6.56
N TRP A 110 7.70 27.13 -5.55
CA TRP A 110 7.31 27.18 -4.14
C TRP A 110 6.19 28.19 -3.85
N TRP A 111 6.10 29.23 -4.67
CA TRP A 111 5.11 30.30 -4.54
C TRP A 111 3.90 30.11 -5.48
N ALA A 112 3.96 29.15 -6.39
CA ALA A 112 2.85 28.90 -7.31
C ALA A 112 1.75 28.11 -6.59
N PRO A 113 0.46 28.48 -6.76
CA PRO A 113 -0.62 27.73 -6.15
C PRO A 113 -0.66 26.30 -6.69
N ILE A 114 -0.98 25.36 -5.80
CA ILE A 114 -1.32 23.99 -6.17
C ILE A 114 -2.84 23.94 -6.38
N LYS A 115 -3.28 23.35 -7.49
CA LYS A 115 -4.70 23.14 -7.78
C LYS A 115 -5.07 21.70 -7.49
N ARG A 116 -6.17 21.51 -6.76
CA ARG A 116 -6.84 20.21 -6.60
C ARG A 116 -7.87 20.01 -7.71
N GLU A 117 -7.88 18.84 -8.32
CA GLU A 117 -8.87 18.37 -9.28
C GLU A 117 -9.33 16.98 -8.86
N ARG A 118 -10.63 16.77 -8.67
CA ARG A 118 -11.16 15.44 -8.40
C ARG A 118 -11.51 14.78 -9.73
N LEU A 119 -10.82 13.70 -10.07
CA LEU A 119 -11.08 12.98 -11.33
C LEU A 119 -12.43 12.27 -11.24
N SER A 120 -13.23 12.39 -12.29
CA SER A 120 -14.51 11.70 -12.42
C SER A 120 -14.33 10.28 -12.92
N TYR A 121 -15.11 9.35 -12.38
CA TYR A 121 -15.22 7.99 -12.87
C TYR A 121 -16.66 7.50 -12.74
N GLU A 122 -17.03 6.50 -13.53
CA GLU A 122 -18.31 5.82 -13.39
C GLU A 122 -18.16 4.70 -12.36
N ARG A 123 -19.09 4.68 -11.39
CA ARG A 123 -19.07 3.66 -10.34
C ARG A 123 -19.75 2.40 -10.87
N GLU A 124 -18.95 1.38 -11.10
CA GLU A 124 -19.39 0.06 -11.54
C GLU A 124 -18.90 -1.01 -10.56
N ASP A 125 -19.49 -2.22 -10.64
CA ASP A 125 -18.99 -3.36 -9.88
C ASP A 125 -17.66 -3.85 -10.49
N PRO A 126 -16.52 -3.67 -9.79
CA PRO A 126 -15.23 -4.07 -10.32
C PRO A 126 -15.14 -5.59 -10.56
N LEU A 127 -15.82 -6.41 -9.77
CA LEU A 127 -15.81 -7.88 -9.95
C LEU A 127 -16.61 -8.27 -11.20
N GLY A 128 -17.77 -7.65 -11.41
CA GLY A 128 -18.55 -7.80 -12.65
C GLY A 128 -17.72 -7.42 -13.88
N LEU A 129 -17.03 -6.28 -13.85
CA LEU A 129 -16.16 -5.84 -14.94
C LEU A 129 -14.99 -6.81 -15.19
N GLN A 130 -14.39 -7.37 -14.14
CA GLN A 130 -13.35 -8.39 -14.27
C GLN A 130 -13.87 -9.67 -14.94
N ILE A 131 -15.06 -10.14 -14.57
CA ILE A 131 -15.69 -11.32 -15.21
C ILE A 131 -15.97 -11.04 -16.69
N VAL A 132 -16.46 -9.84 -17.03
CA VAL A 132 -16.71 -9.42 -18.41
C VAL A 132 -15.40 -9.42 -19.22
N ASN A 133 -14.32 -8.82 -18.68
CA ASN A 133 -13.02 -8.84 -19.36
C ASN A 133 -12.49 -10.27 -19.53
N PHE A 134 -12.53 -11.10 -18.48
CA PHE A 134 -12.10 -12.50 -18.52
C PHE A 134 -12.83 -13.30 -19.60
N CYS A 135 -14.16 -13.16 -19.65
CA CYS A 135 -14.99 -13.75 -20.69
C CYS A 135 -14.61 -13.27 -22.10
N GLY A 136 -14.30 -11.99 -22.25
CA GLY A 136 -13.82 -11.41 -23.50
C GLY A 136 -12.46 -11.95 -23.94
N VAL A 137 -11.54 -12.16 -22.98
CA VAL A 137 -10.21 -12.75 -23.25
C VAL A 137 -10.33 -14.20 -23.73
N ILE A 138 -11.12 -15.04 -23.07
CA ILE A 138 -11.33 -16.45 -23.49
C ILE A 138 -11.95 -16.51 -24.89
N ARG A 139 -12.86 -15.58 -25.21
CA ARG A 139 -13.47 -15.49 -26.54
C ARG A 139 -12.60 -14.78 -27.58
N SER A 140 -11.39 -14.32 -27.22
CA SER A 140 -10.52 -13.54 -28.10
C SER A 140 -11.15 -12.24 -28.61
N THR A 141 -12.11 -11.66 -27.87
CA THR A 141 -12.78 -10.40 -28.20
C THR A 141 -12.26 -9.20 -27.40
N ALA A 142 -11.38 -9.44 -26.42
CA ALA A 142 -10.75 -8.41 -25.62
C ALA A 142 -9.32 -8.81 -25.23
N ALA A 143 -8.44 -7.81 -25.07
CA ALA A 143 -7.16 -8.01 -24.42
C ALA A 143 -7.33 -8.10 -22.88
N PRO A 144 -6.46 -8.84 -22.18
CA PRO A 144 -6.49 -8.85 -20.73
C PRO A 144 -6.11 -7.46 -20.19
N VAL A 145 -6.93 -6.90 -19.30
CA VAL A 145 -6.60 -5.65 -18.59
C VAL A 145 -5.38 -5.85 -17.70
N VAL A 146 -5.26 -7.04 -17.09
CA VAL A 146 -4.07 -7.50 -16.39
C VAL A 146 -3.69 -8.87 -16.95
N SER A 147 -2.47 -8.99 -17.49
CA SER A 147 -2.03 -10.24 -18.12
C SER A 147 -1.69 -11.32 -17.09
N GLY A 148 -1.75 -12.59 -17.50
CA GLY A 148 -1.27 -13.71 -16.67
C GLY A 148 0.22 -13.60 -16.31
N HIS A 149 1.03 -12.94 -17.13
CA HIS A 149 2.44 -12.67 -16.82
C HIS A 149 2.60 -11.70 -15.65
N GLU A 150 1.77 -10.66 -15.57
CA GLU A 150 1.74 -9.76 -14.40
C GLU A 150 1.23 -10.51 -13.16
N GLY A 151 0.19 -11.33 -13.31
CA GLY A 151 -0.28 -12.20 -12.22
C GLY A 151 0.82 -13.13 -11.68
N LEU A 152 1.63 -13.72 -12.56
CA LEU A 152 2.77 -14.55 -12.18
C LEU A 152 3.83 -13.77 -11.38
N LYS A 153 4.07 -12.49 -11.69
CA LYS A 153 4.99 -11.65 -10.91
C LYS A 153 4.47 -11.47 -9.48
N THR A 154 3.17 -11.21 -9.31
CA THR A 154 2.55 -11.13 -7.98
C THR A 154 2.71 -12.44 -7.21
N LEU A 155 2.41 -13.58 -7.85
CA LEU A 155 2.58 -14.90 -7.21
C LEU A 155 4.03 -15.17 -6.77
N ARG A 156 5.02 -14.73 -7.55
CA ARG A 156 6.44 -14.85 -7.17
C ARG A 156 6.80 -14.02 -5.94
N VAL A 157 6.18 -12.85 -5.77
CA VAL A 157 6.37 -12.03 -4.57
C VAL A 157 5.72 -12.71 -3.36
N ILE A 158 4.50 -13.26 -3.52
CA ILE A 158 3.82 -13.99 -2.45
C ILE A 158 4.66 -15.21 -2.01
N ASP A 159 5.12 -16.04 -2.96
CA ASP A 159 6.03 -17.16 -2.69
C ASP A 159 7.28 -16.72 -1.92
N ALA A 160 7.89 -15.61 -2.33
CA ALA A 160 9.08 -15.10 -1.65
C ALA A 160 8.79 -14.62 -0.22
N VAL A 161 7.63 -14.00 0.02
CA VAL A 161 7.19 -13.59 1.37
C VAL A 161 6.95 -14.81 2.24
N GLU A 162 6.25 -15.84 1.73
CA GLU A 162 6.02 -17.10 2.45
C GLU A 162 7.35 -17.75 2.83
N ARG A 163 8.27 -17.89 1.87
CA ARG A 163 9.60 -18.47 2.11
C ARG A 163 10.43 -17.64 3.08
N ALA A 164 10.38 -16.32 3.00
CA ALA A 164 11.08 -15.45 3.96
C ALA A 164 10.51 -15.61 5.37
N ALA A 165 9.19 -15.75 5.51
CA ALA A 165 8.54 -15.97 6.80
C ALA A 165 8.89 -17.34 7.40
N GLU A 166 8.98 -18.39 6.58
CA GLU A 166 9.35 -19.74 7.03
C GLU A 166 10.83 -19.84 7.43
N THR A 167 11.72 -19.16 6.72
CA THR A 167 13.18 -19.30 6.89
C THR A 167 13.80 -18.24 7.78
N GLY A 168 13.16 -17.06 7.90
CA GLY A 168 13.75 -15.87 8.52
C GLY A 168 14.84 -15.20 7.68
N ASP A 169 15.12 -15.71 6.47
CA ASP A 169 16.16 -15.20 5.59
C ASP A 169 15.63 -14.17 4.58
N LEU A 170 16.52 -13.31 4.08
CA LEU A 170 16.21 -12.42 2.97
C LEU A 170 16.05 -13.21 1.66
N VAL A 171 14.83 -13.23 1.10
CA VAL A 171 14.53 -13.89 -0.18
C VAL A 171 14.54 -12.89 -1.32
N SER A 172 15.42 -13.11 -2.31
CA SER A 172 15.45 -12.30 -3.53
C SER A 172 14.37 -12.75 -4.51
N VAL A 173 13.51 -11.80 -4.93
CA VAL A 173 12.57 -11.99 -6.03
C VAL A 173 13.30 -11.68 -7.33
N SER A 174 14.02 -12.65 -7.90
CA SER A 174 14.72 -12.45 -9.16
C SER A 174 13.74 -12.23 -10.31
N GLY A 175 13.69 -11.01 -10.85
CA GLY A 175 12.98 -10.69 -12.07
C GLY A 175 13.75 -11.19 -13.28
N GLY A 176 13.42 -12.39 -13.78
CA GLY A 176 13.70 -12.72 -15.17
C GLY A 176 12.94 -11.73 -16.05
N MET A 177 13.61 -10.66 -16.48
CA MET A 177 13.11 -9.74 -17.49
C MET A 177 13.17 -10.49 -18.82
N LEU A 178 12.11 -11.24 -19.15
CA LEU A 178 11.94 -11.82 -20.48
C LEU A 178 11.82 -10.67 -21.49
N GLY A 179 12.95 -10.37 -22.13
CA GLY A 179 13.09 -9.74 -23.43
C GLY A 179 12.12 -8.60 -23.77
N MET A 180 12.46 -7.38 -23.37
CA MET A 180 12.18 -6.23 -24.21
C MET A 180 13.51 -5.82 -24.85
N SER A 181 13.66 -6.17 -26.13
CA SER A 181 14.75 -5.61 -26.96
C SER A 181 14.48 -4.11 -27.21
N PRO A 182 15.54 -3.30 -27.39
CA PRO A 182 15.43 -1.86 -27.61
C PRO A 182 14.64 -1.50 -28.88
#